data_AF-A0A934DUY9-F1
#
_entry.id   AF-A0A934DUY9-F1
#
_cell.length_a   1.000
_cell.length_b   1.000
_cell.length_c   1.000
_cell.angle_alpha   90.00
_cell.angle_beta   90.00
_cell.angle_gamma   90.00
#
_symmetry.space_group_name_H-M   'P 1'
#
loop_
_entity.id
_entity.type
_entity.pdbx_description
1 polymer ?
#
loop_
_entity_poly.entity_id
_entity_poly.type
_entity_poly.pdbx_seq_one_letter_code
_entity_poly.pdbx_strand_id
1 'polypeptide(L)'
;MRIFPDDEYAPPPMFSGGGMWEAMHDDMAGYFEVRVDGPKRRHYRLFCLLERDGAKLGLGGPSIVLITPKDKPFRTVLSKADYADVRRLGEEYKARVPRSVLA
;
A
#
# COMPACT_ATOMS: atom_id res chain seq x y z
N MET A 1 32.89 14.81 16.17
CA MET A 1 31.43 14.88 16.26
C MET A 1 30.87 13.83 15.31
N ARG A 2 30.47 12.66 15.84
CA ARG A 2 29.82 11.59 15.05
C ARG A 2 28.32 11.83 15.14
N ILE A 3 27.68 11.99 13.99
CA ILE A 3 26.24 12.20 13.86
C ILE A 3 25.62 10.79 13.72
N PHE A 4 25.28 10.21 14.87
CA PHE A 4 24.57 8.94 15.11
C PHE A 4 25.34 7.61 14.82
N PRO A 5 25.57 6.77 15.85
CA PRO A 5 25.96 5.37 15.67
C PRO A 5 24.71 4.46 15.58
N ASP A 6 24.74 3.53 14.64
CA ASP A 6 23.99 2.26 14.60
C ASP A 6 22.45 2.32 14.77
N ASP A 7 21.77 2.86 13.75
CA ASP A 7 20.31 2.84 13.57
C ASP A 7 19.78 1.49 13.01
N GLU A 8 20.48 0.38 13.26
CA GLU A 8 20.11 -0.95 12.72
C GLU A 8 18.94 -1.62 13.47
N TYR A 9 18.52 -1.07 14.62
CA TYR A 9 17.47 -1.63 15.49
C TYR A 9 16.27 -0.70 15.75
N ALA A 10 16.23 0.49 15.15
CA ALA A 10 15.05 1.34 15.29
C ALA A 10 13.89 0.72 14.48
N PRO A 11 12.74 0.39 15.11
CA PRO A 11 11.60 -0.11 14.35
C PRO A 11 11.25 0.96 13.30
N PRO A 12 11.20 0.58 12.02
CA PRO A 12 11.15 1.57 10.96
C PRO A 12 9.86 2.39 11.11
N PRO A 13 9.91 3.70 10.80
CA PRO A 13 8.86 4.64 11.17
C PRO A 13 7.48 4.14 10.75
N MET A 14 6.53 4.25 11.69
CA MET A 14 5.12 3.98 11.43
C MET A 14 4.54 5.24 10.78
N PHE A 15 4.08 5.11 9.53
CA PHE A 15 3.44 6.21 8.81
C PHE A 15 1.95 6.27 9.18
N SER A 16 1.55 7.35 9.83
CA SER A 16 0.19 7.52 10.40
C SER A 16 -0.91 7.86 9.38
N GLY A 17 -0.61 7.98 8.09
CA GLY A 17 -1.57 8.53 7.11
C GLY A 17 -1.75 10.06 7.23
N GLY A 18 -2.16 10.70 6.14
CA GLY A 18 -2.35 12.14 6.00
C GLY A 18 -2.22 12.61 4.55
N GLY A 19 -3.17 13.45 4.09
CA GLY A 19 -3.15 14.06 2.76
C GLY A 19 -3.37 13.04 1.63
N MET A 20 -2.33 12.81 0.82
CA MET A 20 -2.35 11.93 -0.36
C MET A 20 -2.14 10.45 -0.01
N TRP A 21 -1.87 10.11 1.25
CA TRP A 21 -1.57 8.76 1.71
C TRP A 21 -2.40 8.43 2.95
N GLU A 22 -2.92 7.23 3.06
CA GLU A 22 -3.67 6.77 4.23
C GLU A 22 -3.23 5.36 4.64
N ALA A 23 -2.96 5.16 5.93
CA ALA A 23 -2.89 3.82 6.50
C ALA A 23 -4.32 3.33 6.76
N MET A 24 -4.71 2.21 6.15
CA MET A 24 -6.08 1.70 6.29
C MET A 24 -6.28 0.97 7.62
N HIS A 25 -7.53 0.82 8.03
CA HIS A 25 -7.92 0.23 9.32
C HIS A 25 -8.90 -0.93 9.13
N ASP A 26 -9.28 -1.59 10.23
CA ASP A 26 -10.23 -2.70 10.27
C ASP A 26 -9.88 -3.82 9.28
N ASP A 27 -10.84 -4.24 8.46
CA ASP A 27 -10.72 -5.26 7.42
C ASP A 27 -9.62 -4.97 6.37
N MET A 28 -9.19 -3.72 6.27
CA MET A 28 -8.14 -3.27 5.35
C MET A 28 -6.82 -3.00 6.08
N ALA A 29 -6.69 -3.37 7.37
CA ALA A 29 -5.46 -3.19 8.12
C ALA A 29 -4.25 -3.84 7.40
N GLY A 30 -3.15 -3.08 7.35
CA GLY A 30 -1.93 -3.46 6.62
C GLY A 30 -1.92 -3.03 5.15
N TYR A 31 -3.06 -2.62 4.59
CA TYR A 31 -3.10 -1.91 3.31
C TYR A 31 -2.92 -0.41 3.51
N PHE A 32 -2.44 0.23 2.45
CA PHE A 32 -2.30 1.67 2.35
C PHE A 32 -3.02 2.18 1.10
N GLU A 33 -3.58 3.37 1.19
CA GLU A 33 -4.31 4.03 0.11
C GLU A 33 -3.58 5.31 -0.30
N VAL A 34 -3.19 5.40 -1.58
CA VAL A 34 -2.79 6.67 -2.20
C VAL A 34 -4.01 7.33 -2.80
N ARG A 35 -4.25 8.58 -2.47
CA ARG A 35 -5.38 9.38 -2.94
C ARG A 35 -4.89 10.36 -4.00
N VAL A 36 -5.46 10.31 -5.20
CA VAL A 36 -5.13 11.25 -6.27
C VAL A 36 -6.43 11.80 -6.86
N ASP A 37 -6.48 13.11 -7.06
CA ASP A 37 -7.57 13.76 -7.78
C ASP A 37 -7.21 13.85 -9.27
N GLY A 38 -8.18 13.58 -10.13
CA GLY A 38 -7.97 13.63 -11.56
C GLY A 38 -9.04 14.40 -12.31
N PRO A 39 -8.89 14.49 -13.64
CA PRO A 39 -9.78 15.28 -14.49
C PRO A 39 -11.21 14.73 -14.45
N LYS A 40 -12.16 15.56 -14.91
CA LYS A 40 -13.59 15.20 -15.01
C LYS A 40 -14.22 14.79 -13.68
N ARG A 41 -13.77 15.39 -12.57
CA ARG A 41 -14.33 15.18 -11.22
C ARG A 41 -14.29 13.70 -10.83
N ARG A 42 -13.14 13.06 -11.03
CA ARG A 42 -12.89 11.68 -10.58
C ARG A 42 -11.79 11.65 -9.53
N HIS A 43 -11.97 10.77 -8.57
CA HIS A 43 -10.99 10.44 -7.55
C HIS A 43 -10.40 9.07 -7.85
N TYR A 44 -9.09 8.99 -7.86
CA TYR A 44 -8.31 7.77 -8.02
C TYR A 44 -7.75 7.35 -6.66
N ARG A 45 -7.77 6.04 -6.41
CA ARG A 45 -7.27 5.40 -5.20
C ARG A 45 -6.35 4.27 -5.60
N LEU A 46 -5.09 4.30 -5.18
CA LEU A 46 -4.16 3.20 -5.38
C LEU A 46 -4.03 2.45 -4.07
N PHE A 47 -4.43 1.19 -4.05
CA PHE A 47 -4.25 0.33 -2.89
C PHE A 47 -2.89 -0.37 -2.99
N CYS A 48 -2.14 -0.32 -1.90
CA CYS A 48 -0.78 -0.81 -1.85
C CYS A 48 -0.44 -1.50 -0.52
N LEU A 49 0.63 -2.29 -0.55
CA LEU A 49 1.26 -2.91 0.62
C LEU A 49 2.69 -2.38 0.77
N LEU A 50 3.17 -2.34 2.01
CA LEU A 50 4.55 -2.00 2.32
C LEU A 50 5.30 -3.27 2.72
N GLU A 51 6.22 -3.71 1.88
CA GLU A 51 7.09 -4.85 2.16
C GLU A 51 8.45 -4.35 2.64
N ARG A 52 8.65 -4.37 3.96
CA ARG A 52 9.88 -3.87 4.58
C ARG A 52 11.07 -4.80 4.31
N ASP A 53 10.85 -6.11 4.37
CA ASP A 53 11.85 -7.15 4.12
C ASP A 53 11.74 -7.71 2.69
N GLY A 54 11.54 -6.85 1.69
CA GLY A 54 11.22 -7.29 0.33
C GLY A 54 12.25 -8.28 -0.27
N ALA A 55 13.53 -8.19 0.12
CA ALA A 55 14.56 -9.14 -0.31
C ALA A 55 14.23 -10.60 0.03
N LYS A 56 13.65 -10.85 1.21
CA LYS A 56 13.18 -12.19 1.63
C LYS A 56 11.99 -12.68 0.81
N LEU A 57 11.30 -11.75 0.15
CA LEU A 57 10.11 -11.98 -0.65
C LEU A 57 10.40 -12.02 -2.15
N GLY A 58 11.67 -11.91 -2.56
CA GLY A 58 12.07 -11.85 -3.97
C GLY A 58 11.87 -10.49 -4.63
N LEU A 59 11.64 -9.43 -3.84
CA LEU A 59 11.64 -8.04 -4.27
C LEU A 59 13.02 -7.47 -3.92
N GLY A 60 13.78 -6.86 -4.84
CA GLY A 60 15.21 -6.52 -4.64
C GLY A 60 15.58 -5.64 -3.42
N GLY A 61 14.64 -5.26 -2.57
CA GLY A 61 14.81 -4.56 -1.30
C GLY A 61 13.44 -4.19 -0.70
N PRO A 62 13.42 -3.33 0.33
CA PRO A 62 12.17 -2.72 0.81
C PRO A 62 11.37 -2.12 -0.34
N SER A 63 10.07 -2.43 -0.42
CA SER A 63 9.25 -2.16 -1.61
C SER A 63 7.86 -1.66 -1.25
N ILE A 64 7.31 -0.77 -2.09
CA ILE A 64 5.88 -0.45 -2.12
C ILE A 64 5.27 -1.23 -3.26
N VAL A 65 4.28 -2.08 -2.96
CA VAL A 65 3.64 -2.93 -3.96
C VAL A 65 2.25 -2.38 -4.25
N LEU A 66 2.02 -1.99 -5.50
CA LEU A 66 0.69 -1.60 -5.96
C LEU A 66 -0.15 -2.86 -6.20
N ILE A 67 -1.27 -2.99 -5.49
CA ILE A 67 -2.20 -4.13 -5.64
C ILE A 67 -3.18 -3.86 -6.76
N THR A 68 -3.89 -2.73 -6.68
CA THR A 68 -4.87 -2.37 -7.72
C THR A 68 -5.26 -0.89 -7.62
N PRO A 69 -5.47 -0.21 -8.76
CA PRO A 69 -6.17 1.06 -8.79
C PRO A 69 -7.69 0.85 -8.65
N LYS A 70 -8.33 1.80 -7.99
CA LYS A 70 -9.78 2.01 -8.07
C LYS A 70 -10.03 3.48 -8.37
N ASP A 71 -11.19 3.77 -8.89
CA ASP A 71 -11.61 5.15 -9.11
C ASP A 71 -13.09 5.31 -8.85
N LYS A 72 -13.49 6.54 -8.52
CA LYS A 72 -14.88 6.86 -8.22
C LYS A 72 -15.24 8.27 -8.66
N PRO A 73 -16.52 8.52 -8.99
CA PRO A 73 -17.01 9.88 -9.16
C PRO A 73 -16.78 10.74 -7.91
N PHE A 74 -16.66 12.05 -8.10
CA PHE A 74 -16.59 13.01 -7.00
C PHE A 74 -17.80 12.88 -6.07
N ARG A 75 -17.57 12.98 -4.75
CA ARG A 75 -18.59 12.85 -3.68
C ARG A 75 -19.31 11.49 -3.59
N THR A 76 -18.83 10.43 -4.23
CA THR A 76 -19.31 9.07 -3.96
C THR A 76 -18.34 8.32 -3.04
N VAL A 77 -18.63 7.07 -2.68
CA VAL A 77 -17.72 6.17 -1.94
C VAL A 77 -17.46 4.92 -2.77
N LEU A 78 -16.32 4.26 -2.53
CA LEU A 78 -16.10 2.92 -3.08
C LEU A 78 -17.04 1.92 -2.39
N SER A 79 -17.47 0.92 -3.13
CA SER A 79 -18.40 -0.10 -2.64
C SER A 79 -17.69 -1.14 -1.77
N LYS A 80 -18.44 -1.90 -0.97
CA LYS A 80 -17.89 -3.06 -0.24
C LYS A 80 -17.27 -4.10 -1.19
N ALA A 81 -17.83 -4.26 -2.39
CA ALA A 81 -17.30 -5.16 -3.40
C ALA A 81 -15.93 -4.70 -3.92
N ASP A 82 -15.72 -3.38 -4.05
CA ASP A 82 -14.41 -2.83 -4.44
C ASP A 82 -13.34 -3.20 -3.40
N TYR A 83 -13.64 -3.01 -2.11
CA TYR A 83 -12.72 -3.39 -1.04
C TYR A 83 -12.51 -4.90 -0.94
N ALA A 84 -13.55 -5.71 -1.17
CA ALA A 84 -13.42 -7.17 -1.21
C ALA A 84 -12.49 -7.62 -2.35
N ASP A 85 -12.57 -6.99 -3.52
CA ASP A 85 -11.68 -7.27 -4.65
C ASP A 85 -10.22 -6.87 -4.36
N VAL A 86 -10.00 -5.70 -3.74
CA VAL A 86 -8.65 -5.28 -3.30
C VAL A 86 -8.05 -6.34 -2.37
N ARG A 87 -8.81 -6.80 -1.37
CA ARG A 87 -8.34 -7.84 -0.44
C ARG A 87 -8.02 -9.14 -1.15
N ARG A 88 -8.91 -9.60 -2.04
CA ARG A 88 -8.71 -10.82 -2.82
C ARG A 88 -7.40 -10.78 -3.62
N LEU A 89 -7.11 -9.65 -4.27
CA LEU A 89 -5.86 -9.46 -5.02
C LEU A 89 -4.64 -9.40 -4.09
N GLY A 90 -4.74 -8.74 -2.94
CA GLY A 90 -3.62 -8.73 -1.99
C GLY A 90 -3.35 -10.09 -1.36
N GLU A 91 -4.38 -10.92 -1.13
CA GLU A 91 -4.19 -12.31 -0.69
C GLU A 91 -3.55 -13.18 -1.78
N GLU A 92 -3.92 -13.00 -3.05
CA GLU A 92 -3.26 -13.65 -4.18
C GLU A 92 -1.78 -13.25 -4.28
N TYR A 93 -1.47 -11.97 -4.14
CA TYR A 93 -0.10 -11.47 -4.05
C TYR A 93 0.68 -12.11 -2.89
N LYS A 94 0.06 -12.25 -1.72
CA LYS A 94 0.70 -12.82 -0.51
C LYS A 94 0.87 -14.34 -0.56
N ALA A 95 0.15 -15.05 -1.42
CA ALA A 95 0.08 -16.50 -1.43
C ALA A 95 1.37 -17.23 -1.86
N ARG A 96 2.38 -16.50 -2.38
CA ARG A 96 3.63 -17.10 -2.89
C ARG A 96 4.87 -16.31 -2.49
N VAL A 97 5.98 -17.03 -2.44
CA VAL A 97 7.36 -16.54 -2.36
C VAL A 97 8.17 -17.30 -3.41
N PRO A 98 8.85 -16.63 -4.37
CA PRO A 98 8.92 -15.18 -4.54
C PRO A 98 7.56 -14.56 -4.90
N ARG A 99 7.39 -13.28 -4.54
CA ARG A 99 6.23 -12.49 -4.94
C ARG A 99 6.21 -12.38 -6.45
N SER A 100 5.05 -12.58 -7.06
CA SER A 100 4.90 -12.30 -8.49
C SER A 100 4.48 -10.86 -8.65
N VAL A 101 5.44 -10.08 -9.09
CA VAL A 101 5.25 -8.69 -9.47
C VAL A 101 5.66 -8.56 -10.93
N LEU A 102 5.05 -7.62 -11.64
CA LEU A 102 5.60 -7.14 -12.90
C LEU A 102 6.77 -6.22 -12.53
N ALA A 103 7.98 -6.58 -12.96
CA ALA A 103 9.21 -5.85 -12.73
C ALA A 103 9.60 -5.01 -13.96
#